data_AF-A0A2R6L454-F1
#
_entry.id   AF-A0A2R6L454-F1
#
_cell.length_a   1.000
_cell.length_b   1.000
_cell.length_c   1.000
_cell.angle_alpha   90.00
_cell.angle_beta   90.00
_cell.angle_gamma   90.00
#
_symmetry.space_group_name_H-M   'P 1'
#
loop_
_entity.id
_entity.type
_entity.pdbx_description
1 polymer ?
#
loop_
_entity_poly.entity_id
_entity_poly.type
_entity_poly.pdbx_seq_one_letter_code
_entity_poly.pdbx_strand_id
1 'polypeptide(L)'
;EIESDEIPGLWNDKMEEYLGVRPETDAEGCLQDIHWTSGFASFQTYTLGSVVAAQLDAAIRDDLDVDGLVREEQFEPIHEWMTEQVHQHGQRYTTPELIERATGEELSAEPFVEYLHGKFEDLYDL
;
A
#
# COMPACT_ATOMS: atom_id res chain seq x y z
N GLU A 1 5.53 -26.38 3.04
CA GLU A 1 6.92 -26.18 2.59
C GLU A 1 6.91 -26.33 1.08
N ILE A 2 7.67 -25.52 0.34
CA ILE A 2 7.65 -25.44 -1.13
C ILE A 2 9.10 -25.53 -1.60
N GLU A 3 9.38 -26.45 -2.51
CA GLU A 3 10.70 -26.59 -3.15
C GLU A 3 10.85 -25.62 -4.32
N SER A 4 12.08 -25.27 -4.67
CA SER A 4 12.34 -24.23 -5.68
C SER A 4 11.82 -24.58 -7.09
N ASP A 5 11.83 -25.86 -7.45
CA ASP A 5 11.34 -26.34 -8.75
C ASP A 5 9.80 -26.37 -8.82
N GLU A 6 9.11 -26.26 -7.69
CA GLU A 6 7.64 -26.14 -7.63
C GLU A 6 7.16 -24.71 -7.86
N ILE A 7 8.04 -23.70 -7.70
CA ILE A 7 7.69 -22.27 -7.77
C ILE A 7 7.02 -21.88 -9.09
N PRO A 8 7.52 -22.25 -10.29
CA PRO A 8 6.88 -21.84 -11.55
C PRO A 8 5.44 -22.33 -11.67
N GLY A 9 5.18 -23.59 -11.30
CA GLY A 9 3.83 -24.17 -11.30
C GLY A 9 2.91 -23.47 -10.31
N LEU A 10 3.36 -23.35 -9.06
CA LEU A 10 2.57 -22.72 -8.00
C LEU A 10 2.28 -21.24 -8.27
N TRP A 11 3.24 -20.50 -8.84
CA TRP A 11 3.06 -19.12 -9.25
C TRP A 11 1.93 -18.99 -10.26
N ASN A 12 1.97 -19.83 -11.30
CA ASN A 12 0.96 -19.80 -12.36
C ASN A 12 -0.43 -20.13 -11.83
N ASP A 13 -0.54 -21.13 -10.94
CA ASP A 13 -1.82 -21.50 -10.33
C ASP A 13 -2.35 -20.38 -9.42
N LYS A 14 -1.48 -19.67 -8.69
CA LYS A 14 -1.89 -18.55 -7.83
C LYS A 14 -2.26 -17.29 -8.59
N MET A 15 -1.60 -17.00 -9.71
CA MET A 15 -2.00 -15.91 -10.62
C MET A 15 -3.38 -16.17 -11.21
N GLU A 16 -3.65 -17.42 -11.61
CA GLU A 16 -4.96 -17.80 -12.15
C GLU A 16 -6.04 -17.75 -11.07
N GLU A 17 -5.75 -18.24 -9.86
CA GLU A 17 -6.68 -18.22 -8.72
C GLU A 17 -7.06 -16.80 -8.29
N TYR A 18 -6.09 -15.89 -8.14
CA TYR A 18 -6.32 -14.56 -7.58
C TYR A 18 -6.66 -13.50 -8.63
N LEU A 19 -6.10 -13.61 -9.83
CA LEU A 19 -6.20 -12.58 -10.87
C LEU A 19 -6.88 -13.07 -12.16
N GLY A 20 -7.14 -14.38 -12.29
CA GLY A 20 -7.77 -14.95 -13.48
C GLY A 20 -6.87 -14.99 -14.72
N VAL A 21 -5.55 -14.84 -14.55
CA VAL A 21 -4.57 -14.83 -15.66
C VAL A 21 -3.45 -15.83 -15.40
N ARG A 22 -2.99 -16.51 -16.45
CA ARG A 22 -1.88 -17.47 -16.38
C ARG A 22 -0.74 -17.03 -17.30
N PRO A 23 0.47 -16.77 -16.79
CA PRO A 23 1.63 -16.40 -17.61
C PRO A 23 1.95 -17.45 -18.68
N GLU A 24 2.38 -17.01 -19.87
CA GLU A 24 2.77 -17.94 -20.95
C GLU A 24 4.19 -18.49 -20.76
N THR A 25 5.05 -17.74 -20.06
CA THR A 25 6.45 -18.09 -19.80
C THR A 25 6.87 -17.75 -18.37
N ASP A 26 7.90 -18.41 -17.85
CA ASP A 26 8.43 -18.12 -16.51
C ASP A 26 8.98 -16.69 -16.40
N ALA A 27 9.44 -16.10 -17.51
CA ALA A 27 9.89 -14.71 -17.58
C ALA A 27 8.76 -13.71 -17.29
N GLU A 28 7.52 -14.05 -17.64
CA GLU A 28 6.31 -13.29 -17.33
C GLU A 28 5.64 -13.78 -16.03
N GLY A 29 6.12 -14.90 -15.48
CA GLY A 29 5.66 -15.54 -14.25
C GLY A 29 6.59 -15.23 -13.09
N CYS A 30 7.09 -16.27 -12.42
CA CYS A 30 7.88 -16.15 -11.20
C CYS A 30 9.23 -15.43 -11.35
N LEU A 31 9.71 -15.21 -12.59
CA LEU A 31 10.94 -14.48 -12.88
C LEU A 31 10.70 -13.01 -13.30
N GLN A 32 9.46 -12.53 -13.23
CA GLN A 32 9.12 -11.14 -13.61
C GLN A 32 9.82 -10.10 -12.73
N ASP A 33 10.07 -10.45 -11.47
CA ASP A 33 10.64 -9.57 -10.46
C ASP A 33 12.01 -10.04 -10.00
N ILE A 34 12.89 -9.07 -9.76
CA ILE A 34 14.31 -9.34 -9.48
C ILE A 34 14.55 -9.81 -8.05
N HIS A 35 13.61 -9.61 -7.11
CA HIS A 35 13.94 -9.56 -5.69
C HIS A 35 14.50 -10.88 -5.17
N TRP A 36 13.93 -12.02 -5.59
CA TRP A 36 14.40 -13.36 -5.21
C TRP A 36 15.79 -13.74 -5.74
N THR A 37 16.35 -12.98 -6.68
CA THR A 37 17.71 -13.23 -7.17
C THR A 37 18.80 -12.78 -6.20
N SER A 38 18.49 -11.87 -5.27
CA SER A 38 19.45 -11.30 -4.31
C SER A 38 19.25 -11.80 -2.87
N GLY A 39 18.19 -12.57 -2.61
CA GLY A 39 17.79 -13.04 -1.29
C GLY A 39 16.28 -13.20 -1.20
N PHE A 40 15.78 -13.78 -0.11
CA PHE A 40 14.34 -13.87 0.07
C PHE A 40 13.75 -12.49 0.31
N ALA A 41 12.86 -12.08 -0.59
CA ALA A 41 12.32 -10.73 -0.64
C ALA A 41 11.06 -10.59 0.20
N SER A 42 10.85 -9.38 0.71
CA SER A 42 9.69 -9.00 1.50
C SER A 42 8.74 -8.16 0.65
N PHE A 43 7.81 -8.81 -0.05
CA PHE A 43 6.82 -8.12 -0.90
C PHE A 43 5.66 -7.51 -0.12
N GLN A 44 5.37 -8.02 1.09
CA GLN A 44 4.24 -7.57 1.88
C GLN A 44 4.31 -6.08 2.28
N THR A 45 5.51 -5.49 2.26
CA THR A 45 5.71 -4.07 2.58
C THR A 45 5.11 -3.15 1.51
N TYR A 46 4.95 -3.60 0.26
CA TYR A 46 4.27 -2.83 -0.78
C TYR A 46 2.80 -2.61 -0.43
N THR A 47 2.07 -3.70 -0.14
CA THR A 47 0.66 -3.63 0.28
C THR A 47 0.50 -2.89 1.60
N LEU A 48 1.40 -3.14 2.56
CA LEU A 48 1.41 -2.42 3.83
C LEU A 48 1.56 -0.90 3.62
N GLY A 49 2.41 -0.48 2.67
CA GLY A 49 2.56 0.92 2.31
C GLY A 49 1.26 1.54 1.79
N SER A 50 0.51 0.82 0.93
CA SER A 50 -0.79 1.29 0.44
C SER A 50 -1.83 1.41 1.56
N VAL A 51 -1.86 0.45 2.48
CA VAL A 51 -2.75 0.48 3.64
C VAL A 51 -2.44 1.67 4.56
N VAL A 52 -1.15 1.84 4.89
CA VAL A 52 -0.67 2.97 5.69
C VAL A 52 -0.98 4.31 5.02
N ALA A 53 -0.80 4.41 3.71
CA ALA A 53 -1.07 5.65 2.97
C ALA A 53 -2.55 6.05 3.06
N ALA A 54 -3.47 5.10 2.89
CA ALA A 54 -4.90 5.38 3.00
C ALA A 54 -5.32 5.77 4.42
N GLN A 55 -4.77 5.13 5.46
CA GLN A 55 -5.06 5.49 6.84
C GLN A 55 -4.51 6.88 7.21
N LEU A 56 -3.31 7.24 6.73
CA LEU A 56 -2.77 8.59 6.89
C LEU A 56 -3.59 9.63 6.11
N ASP A 57 -4.04 9.30 4.89
CA ASP A 57 -4.91 10.17 4.08
C ASP A 57 -6.27 10.41 4.76
N ALA A 58 -6.86 9.38 5.36
CA ALA A 58 -8.08 9.52 6.14
C ALA A 58 -7.87 10.47 7.33
N ALA A 59 -6.79 10.29 8.10
CA ALA A 59 -6.51 11.13 9.26
C ALA A 59 -6.21 12.60 8.91
N ILE A 60 -5.40 12.86 7.88
CA ILE A 60 -5.09 14.25 7.49
C ILE A 60 -6.31 15.02 6.97
N ARG A 61 -7.31 14.31 6.41
CA ARG A 61 -8.56 14.90 5.92
C ARG A 61 -9.50 15.39 7.03
N ASP A 62 -9.31 14.91 8.26
CA ASP A 62 -10.01 15.46 9.43
C ASP A 62 -9.47 16.84 9.83
N ASP A 63 -8.20 17.11 9.52
CA ASP A 63 -7.51 18.36 9.86
C ASP A 63 -7.49 19.37 8.70
N LEU A 64 -7.42 18.90 7.45
CA LEU A 64 -7.18 19.72 6.25
C LEU A 64 -8.18 19.42 5.12
N ASP A 65 -8.57 20.46 4.37
CA ASP A 65 -9.24 20.30 3.05
C ASP A 65 -8.21 19.89 1.98
N VAL A 66 -7.79 18.62 2.02
CA VAL A 66 -6.76 18.06 1.12
C VAL A 66 -7.11 18.30 -0.35
N ASP A 67 -8.36 18.05 -0.75
CA ASP A 67 -8.75 18.16 -2.16
C ASP A 67 -8.79 19.63 -2.63
N GLY A 68 -9.19 20.56 -1.75
CA GLY A 68 -9.08 22.00 -1.99
C GLY A 68 -7.62 22.42 -2.18
N LEU A 69 -6.74 22.04 -1.25
CA LEU A 69 -5.31 22.33 -1.29
C LEU A 69 -4.64 21.78 -2.56
N VAL A 70 -4.92 20.52 -2.93
CA VAL A 70 -4.40 19.91 -4.15
C VAL A 70 -4.89 20.65 -5.40
N ARG A 71 -6.17 21.04 -5.44
CA ARG A 71 -6.76 21.78 -6.58
C ARG A 71 -6.15 23.18 -6.74
N GLU A 72 -5.71 23.79 -5.65
CA GLU A 72 -5.04 25.10 -5.63
C GLU A 72 -3.51 25.01 -5.70
N GLU A 73 -2.95 23.80 -5.89
CA GLU A 73 -1.50 23.53 -5.94
C GLU A 73 -0.75 23.94 -4.63
N GLN A 74 -1.46 23.92 -3.50
CA GLN A 74 -0.93 24.30 -2.18
C GLN A 74 -0.56 23.06 -1.35
N PHE A 75 0.67 22.56 -1.53
CA PHE A 75 1.12 21.32 -0.86
C PHE A 75 1.82 21.54 0.49
N GLU A 76 2.17 22.78 0.85
CA GLU A 76 2.90 23.06 2.09
C GLU A 76 2.15 22.58 3.34
N PRO A 77 0.83 22.83 3.51
CA PRO A 77 0.12 22.36 4.70
C PRO A 77 0.10 20.82 4.83
N ILE A 78 0.02 20.10 3.70
CA ILE A 78 0.07 18.64 3.66
C ILE A 78 1.47 18.16 4.07
N HIS A 79 2.51 18.79 3.54
CA HIS A 79 3.89 18.48 3.87
C HIS A 79 4.23 18.77 5.34
N GLU A 80 3.74 19.88 5.89
CA GLU A 80 3.88 20.24 7.30
C GLU A 80 3.22 19.20 8.20
N TRP A 81 1.96 18.83 7.94
CA TRP A 81 1.26 17.78 8.69
C TRP A 81 2.03 16.46 8.64
N MET A 82 2.45 16.01 7.46
CA MET A 82 3.24 14.78 7.31
C MET A 82 4.58 14.86 8.03
N THR A 83 5.20 16.03 8.03
CA THR A 83 6.47 16.25 8.75
C THR A 83 6.27 16.14 10.24
N GLU A 84 5.21 16.75 10.77
CA GLU A 84 4.88 16.73 12.19
C GLU A 84 4.47 15.35 12.68
N GLN A 85 3.58 14.66 11.95
CA GLN A 85 3.02 13.38 12.39
C GLN A 85 3.91 12.18 12.06
N VAL A 86 4.72 12.26 10.99
CA VAL A 86 5.45 11.11 10.45
C VAL A 86 6.95 11.38 10.30
N HIS A 87 7.34 12.31 9.43
CA HIS A 87 8.72 12.38 8.94
C HIS A 87 9.73 12.73 10.02
N GLN A 88 9.41 13.67 10.93
CA GLN A 88 10.35 14.12 11.96
C GLN A 88 10.72 13.03 12.97
N HIS A 89 9.94 11.95 13.06
CA HIS A 89 10.16 10.87 14.02
C HIS A 89 11.19 9.83 13.56
N GLY A 90 11.45 9.72 12.24
CA GLY A 90 12.39 8.74 11.70
C GLY A 90 12.11 7.32 12.21
N GLN A 91 13.15 6.66 12.74
CA GLN A 91 13.04 5.30 13.29
C GLN A 91 12.79 5.27 14.82
N ARG A 92 12.24 6.35 15.39
CA ARG A 92 11.98 6.44 16.84
C ARG A 92 10.91 5.46 17.32
N TYR A 93 9.92 5.17 16.48
CA TYR A 93 8.78 4.31 16.79
C TYR A 93 8.73 3.14 15.82
N THR A 94 8.15 2.02 16.26
CA THR A 94 7.75 0.95 15.33
C THR A 94 6.62 1.44 14.42
N THR A 95 6.42 0.79 13.27
CA THR A 95 5.37 1.18 12.33
C THR A 95 3.97 1.25 12.98
N PRO A 96 3.49 0.24 13.73
CA PRO A 96 2.18 0.33 14.37
C PRO A 96 2.08 1.49 15.35
N GLU A 97 3.11 1.72 16.17
CA GLU A 97 3.12 2.84 17.13
C GLU A 97 3.15 4.21 16.43
N LEU A 98 3.86 4.33 15.30
CA LEU A 98 3.90 5.58 14.54
C LEU A 98 2.54 5.88 13.93
N ILE A 99 1.87 4.89 13.35
CA ILE A 99 0.55 5.05 12.74
C ILE A 99 -0.52 5.37 13.80
N GLU A 100 -0.51 4.69 14.94
CA GLU A 100 -1.43 4.98 16.03
C GLU A 100 -1.23 6.41 16.58
N ARG A 101 0.02 6.88 16.67
CA ARG A 101 0.32 8.26 17.07
C ARG A 101 -0.13 9.30 16.04
N ALA A 102 0.08 9.03 14.75
CA ALA A 102 -0.21 9.95 13.66
C ALA A 102 -1.71 10.05 13.35
N THR A 103 -2.45 8.94 13.55
CA THR A 103 -3.85 8.81 13.11
C THR A 103 -4.84 8.68 14.26
N GLY A 104 -4.37 8.39 15.48
CA GLY A 104 -5.21 8.14 16.65
C GLY A 104 -5.81 6.73 16.71
N GLU A 105 -5.57 5.89 15.70
CA GLU A 105 -6.15 4.55 15.59
C GLU A 105 -5.09 3.48 15.28
N GLU A 106 -5.33 2.24 15.73
CA GLU A 106 -4.47 1.11 15.38
C GLU A 106 -4.40 0.90 13.86
N LEU A 107 -3.28 0.37 13.37
CA LEU A 107 -3.11 0.07 11.95
C LEU A 107 -4.21 -0.88 11.45
N SER A 108 -4.98 -0.44 10.46
CA SER A 108 -6.13 -1.16 9.90
C SER A 108 -6.17 -1.07 8.38
N ALA A 109 -6.74 -2.10 7.74
CA ALA A 109 -7.01 -2.08 6.30
C ALA A 109 -8.31 -1.36 5.94
N GLU A 110 -9.15 -1.01 6.93
CA GLU A 110 -10.46 -0.41 6.69
C GLU A 110 -10.38 0.89 5.86
N PRO A 111 -9.52 1.88 6.19
CA PRO A 111 -9.44 3.11 5.40
C PRO A 111 -9.02 2.87 3.94
N PHE A 112 -8.21 1.83 3.70
CA PHE A 112 -7.81 1.44 2.35
C PHE A 112 -8.97 0.84 1.56
N VAL A 113 -9.78 -0.01 2.19
CA VAL A 113 -10.98 -0.58 1.57
C VAL A 113 -11.99 0.52 1.27
N GLU A 114 -12.26 1.42 2.21
CA GLU A 114 -13.16 2.56 2.05
C GLU A 114 -12.70 3.48 0.91
N TYR A 115 -11.40 3.83 0.86
CA TYR A 115 -10.81 4.61 -0.22
C TYR A 115 -11.03 3.95 -1.60
N LEU A 116 -10.78 2.65 -1.70
CA LEU A 116 -10.96 1.92 -2.96
C LEU A 116 -12.43 1.88 -3.38
N HIS A 117 -13.33 1.58 -2.45
CA HIS A 117 -14.77 1.57 -2.72
C HIS A 117 -15.24 2.92 -3.23
N GLY A 118 -15.03 4.00 -2.46
CA GLY A 118 -15.48 5.34 -2.86
C GLY A 118 -14.92 5.76 -4.21
N LYS A 119 -13.60 5.60 -4.41
CA LYS A 119 -12.97 5.99 -5.67
C LYS A 119 -13.48 5.21 -6.88
N PHE A 120 -13.61 3.89 -6.75
CA PHE A 120 -13.95 3.04 -7.88
C PHE A 120 -15.46 2.98 -8.15
N GLU A 121 -16.30 3.15 -7.14
CA GLU A 121 -17.75 3.34 -7.32
C GLU A 121 -18.00 4.65 -8.08
N ASP A 122 -17.34 5.75 -7.71
CA ASP A 122 -17.45 7.04 -8.39
C ASP A 122 -16.91 7.00 -9.83
N LEU A 123 -15.79 6.32 -10.08
CA LEU A 123 -15.17 6.27 -11.41
C LEU A 123 -15.92 5.41 -12.42
N TYR A 124 -16.63 4.38 -11.94
CA TYR A 124 -17.27 3.37 -12.79
C TYR A 124 -18.80 3.35 -12.69
N ASP A 125 -19.41 4.28 -11.94
CA ASP A 125 -20.86 4.37 -11.73
C ASP A 125 -21.46 3.03 -11.24
N LEU A 126 -20.85 2.42 -10.20
CA LEU A 126 -21.25 1.11 -9.65
C LEU A 126 -22.38 1.19 -8.61
#